data_AF-A0A6A6YUZ5-F1
#
_entry.id   AF-A0A6A6YUZ5-F1
#
_cell.length_a   1.000
_cell.length_b   1.000
_cell.length_c   1.000
_cell.angle_alpha   90.00
_cell.angle_beta   90.00
_cell.angle_gamma   90.00
#
_symmetry.space_group_name_H-M   'P 1'
#
loop_
_entity.id
_entity.type
_entity.pdbx_description
1 polymer ?
#
loop_
_entity_poly.entity_id
_entity_poly.type
_entity_poly.pdbx_seq_one_letter_code
_entity_poly.pdbx_strand_id
1 'polypeptide(L)'
;MAGPTSTSTHTSGGIGVAQCQDPQWRAFGVSLVFTTVLSLYTTSSALFFGSVFTSVFFQTALASDPPDSTTYDGVISAATGRFLPAAFVALFIYQYFVRYTLRKLKAPFERTFLWLGACWIGAIGNHAFEKIPISRLTPHDLQQQPGAITALILIILLIVGIAVFQTWAFRIEGRLARYLAIYAILLASILLLLAIPRLNLRIHHYILALLLLPGTTLQTRPSLLYQGFLVGLFINGIGRWGFDSILQTATALRSDAKLGSFLPSIPIPLITRDNITFSLDLANGYDGISALVNDVERFRRFDERSTTFTWSRTEGVDVEYFRFGFVKYARLGGVLVQDCTKAGVWKDTGWIQMQPGPSK
;
A
#
# COMPACT_ATOMS: atom_id res chain seq x y z
N MET A 1 20.53 22.76 -69.56
CA MET A 1 21.25 21.66 -68.89
C MET A 1 21.13 21.86 -67.40
N ALA A 2 20.78 20.79 -66.69
CA ALA A 2 20.37 20.76 -65.30
C ALA A 2 21.55 20.72 -64.31
N GLY A 3 21.30 21.21 -63.08
CA GLY A 3 22.06 20.92 -61.85
C GLY A 3 23.20 21.90 -61.54
N PRO A 4 23.43 22.23 -60.24
CA PRO A 4 23.46 21.21 -59.18
C PRO A 4 22.48 21.45 -58.03
N THR A 5 22.06 20.30 -57.51
CA THR A 5 21.27 20.00 -56.32
C THR A 5 21.94 20.45 -55.02
N SER A 6 21.20 21.19 -54.19
CA SER A 6 21.52 21.46 -52.79
C SER A 6 21.11 20.26 -51.91
N THR A 7 22.10 19.51 -51.44
CA THR A 7 21.94 18.48 -50.40
C THR A 7 21.86 19.17 -49.03
N SER A 8 20.66 19.28 -48.46
CA SER A 8 20.47 19.62 -47.05
C SER A 8 20.84 18.42 -46.19
N THR A 9 21.90 18.57 -45.41
CA THR A 9 22.29 17.66 -44.34
C THR A 9 21.22 17.66 -43.25
N HIS A 10 20.46 16.57 -43.15
CA HIS A 10 19.71 16.25 -41.95
C HIS A 10 20.70 15.93 -40.84
N THR A 11 20.98 16.89 -39.97
CA THR A 11 21.55 16.62 -38.65
C THR A 11 20.51 15.87 -37.85
N SER A 12 20.70 14.56 -37.71
CA SER A 12 20.03 13.74 -36.72
C SER A 12 20.45 14.22 -35.34
N GLY A 13 19.75 15.22 -34.81
CA GLY A 13 19.79 15.58 -33.40
C GLY A 13 19.26 14.39 -32.61
N GLY A 14 20.17 13.50 -32.21
CA GLY A 14 19.88 12.47 -31.23
C GLY A 14 19.40 13.17 -29.97
N ILE A 15 18.10 13.11 -29.70
CA ILE A 15 17.53 13.45 -28.41
C ILE A 15 18.16 12.44 -27.45
N GLY A 16 19.23 12.88 -26.76
CA GLY A 16 19.74 12.16 -25.61
C GLY A 16 18.58 11.98 -24.66
N VAL A 17 18.12 10.73 -24.50
CA VAL A 17 17.11 10.38 -23.52
C VAL A 17 17.67 10.86 -22.18
N ALA A 18 17.14 11.97 -21.67
CA ALA A 18 17.50 12.45 -20.35
C ALA A 18 17.24 11.29 -19.40
N GLN A 19 18.31 10.73 -18.86
CA GLN A 19 18.26 9.59 -17.97
C GLN A 19 17.45 10.07 -16.75
N CYS A 20 16.16 9.71 -16.71
CA CYS A 20 15.27 10.08 -15.62
C CYS A 20 15.80 9.39 -14.37
N GLN A 21 16.64 10.09 -13.62
CA GLN A 21 17.14 9.62 -12.36
C GLN A 21 16.07 9.86 -11.32
N ASP A 22 15.59 8.77 -10.76
CA ASP A 22 14.59 8.80 -9.72
C ASP A 22 15.18 9.46 -8.46
N PRO A 23 14.66 10.64 -8.05
CA PRO A 23 15.20 11.39 -6.92
C PRO A 23 15.12 10.61 -5.59
N GLN A 24 14.26 9.58 -5.49
CA GLN A 24 14.10 8.78 -4.28
C GLN A 24 15.40 8.09 -3.85
N TRP A 25 16.17 7.58 -4.81
CA TRP A 25 17.41 6.83 -4.52
C TRP A 25 18.54 7.75 -4.07
N ARG A 26 18.55 9.00 -4.54
CA ARG A 26 19.50 10.01 -4.07
C ARG A 26 19.20 10.41 -2.62
N ALA A 27 17.94 10.68 -2.30
CA ALA A 27 17.52 10.96 -0.92
C ALA A 27 17.82 9.78 0.01
N PHE A 28 17.54 8.55 -0.45
CA PHE A 28 17.85 7.32 0.28
C PHE A 28 19.35 7.20 0.58
N GLY A 29 20.21 7.45 -0.40
CA GLY A 29 21.66 7.43 -0.21
C GLY A 29 22.14 8.39 0.88
N VAL A 30 21.62 9.61 0.90
CA VAL A 30 21.95 10.60 1.94
C VAL A 30 21.52 10.11 3.33
N SER A 31 20.28 9.65 3.46
CA SER A 31 19.75 9.15 4.73
C SER A 31 20.46 7.88 5.21
N LEU A 32 20.84 6.98 4.29
CA LEU A 32 21.62 5.78 4.60
C LEU A 32 23.01 6.14 5.12
N VAL A 33 23.72 7.07 4.47
CA VAL A 33 25.04 7.53 4.92
C VAL A 33 24.93 8.21 6.29
N PHE A 34 23.98 9.11 6.46
CA PHE A 34 23.78 9.83 7.72
C PHE A 34 23.49 8.88 8.88
N THR A 35 22.53 7.96 8.71
CA THR A 35 22.19 6.98 9.76
C THR A 35 23.32 5.98 10.01
N THR A 36 24.14 5.65 9.01
CA THR A 36 25.33 4.80 9.16
C THR A 36 26.40 5.46 10.02
N VAL A 37 26.75 6.72 9.73
CA VAL A 37 27.71 7.50 10.53
C VAL A 37 27.19 7.63 11.95
N LEU A 38 25.93 8.06 12.11
CA LEU A 38 25.28 8.14 13.41
C LEU A 38 25.35 6.80 14.17
N SER A 39 25.06 5.69 13.50
CA SER A 39 25.11 4.35 14.09
C SER A 39 26.51 3.93 14.52
N LEU A 40 27.57 4.32 13.81
CA LEU A 40 28.93 3.94 14.18
C LEU A 40 29.43 4.71 15.42
N TYR A 41 29.05 5.98 15.56
CA TYR A 41 29.58 6.85 16.62
C TYR A 41 28.67 7.01 17.85
N THR A 42 27.39 6.62 17.77
CA THR A 42 26.45 6.79 18.90
C THR A 42 26.57 5.66 19.91
N THR A 43 26.96 5.98 21.15
CA THR A 43 27.04 4.97 22.24
C THR A 43 25.72 4.78 22.97
N SER A 44 24.88 5.81 23.04
CA SER A 44 23.57 5.75 23.70
C SER A 44 22.56 4.97 22.84
N SER A 45 22.03 3.87 23.38
CA SER A 45 20.98 3.09 22.70
C SER A 45 19.71 3.90 22.43
N ALA A 46 19.36 4.85 23.30
CA ALA A 46 18.18 5.71 23.15
C ALA A 46 18.38 6.71 22.00
N LEU A 47 19.52 7.40 21.98
CA LEU A 47 19.84 8.36 20.91
C LEU A 47 19.96 7.63 19.57
N PHE A 48 20.59 6.46 19.54
CA PHE A 48 20.67 5.64 18.34
C PHE A 48 19.27 5.28 17.83
N PHE A 49 18.44 4.67 18.67
CA PHE A 49 17.12 4.21 18.24
C PHE A 49 16.21 5.38 17.84
N GLY A 50 16.12 6.43 18.67
CA GLY A 50 15.24 7.58 18.43
C GLY A 50 15.59 8.33 17.15
N SER A 51 16.88 8.59 16.93
CA SER A 51 17.35 9.27 15.72
C SER A 51 17.19 8.40 14.48
N VAL A 52 17.56 7.11 14.54
CA VAL A 52 17.38 6.20 13.39
C VAL A 52 15.90 6.03 13.05
N PHE A 53 15.04 5.77 14.05
CA PHE A 53 13.60 5.64 13.83
C PHE A 53 13.02 6.88 13.15
N THR A 54 13.37 8.07 13.65
CA THR A 54 12.88 9.35 13.10
C THR A 54 13.38 9.57 11.67
N SER A 55 14.69 9.39 11.42
CA SER A 55 15.28 9.58 10.09
C SER A 55 14.70 8.60 9.08
N VAL A 56 14.61 7.30 9.43
CA VAL A 56 14.06 6.27 8.55
C VAL A 56 12.56 6.52 8.31
N PHE A 57 11.80 6.93 9.33
CA PHE A 57 10.38 7.26 9.17
C PHE A 57 10.15 8.38 8.14
N PHE A 58 10.82 9.52 8.29
CA PHE A 58 10.63 10.63 7.35
C PHE A 58 11.20 10.32 5.98
N GLN A 59 12.31 9.59 5.89
CA GLN A 59 12.82 9.11 4.60
C GLN A 59 11.80 8.24 3.88
N THR A 60 11.17 7.30 4.59
CA THR A 60 10.15 6.43 4.01
C THR A 60 8.90 7.22 3.63
N ALA A 61 8.33 7.99 4.56
CA ALA A 61 7.04 8.67 4.35
C ALA A 61 7.10 9.88 3.41
N LEU A 62 8.29 10.46 3.15
CA LEU A 62 8.44 11.61 2.25
C LEU A 62 9.12 11.29 0.93
N ALA A 63 9.86 10.16 0.84
CA ALA A 63 10.64 9.85 -0.36
C ALA A 63 10.45 8.40 -0.84
N SER A 64 10.76 7.39 -0.02
CA SER A 64 10.81 6.01 -0.52
C SER A 64 9.44 5.37 -0.78
N ASP A 65 8.43 5.71 0.02
CA ASP A 65 7.09 5.13 -0.09
C ASP A 65 6.05 6.10 0.50
N PRO A 66 5.90 7.30 -0.10
CA PRO A 66 5.07 8.36 0.46
C PRO A 66 3.57 7.97 0.46
N PRO A 67 2.75 8.48 1.39
CA PRO A 67 1.30 8.37 1.38
C PRO A 67 0.65 8.79 0.05
N ASP A 68 -0.52 8.23 -0.27
CA ASP A 68 -1.28 8.63 -1.46
C ASP A 68 -1.80 10.06 -1.31
N SER A 69 -1.27 10.96 -2.13
CA SER A 69 -1.67 12.36 -2.19
C SER A 69 -1.41 12.91 -3.57
N THR A 70 -2.29 13.78 -4.05
CA THR A 70 -2.14 14.50 -5.33
C THR A 70 -1.17 15.67 -5.23
N THR A 71 -0.79 16.08 -4.02
CA THR A 71 0.12 17.20 -3.75
C THR A 71 1.20 16.83 -2.73
N TYR A 72 2.36 17.46 -2.83
CA TYR A 72 3.45 17.26 -1.88
C TYR A 72 3.11 17.78 -0.48
N ASP A 73 2.34 18.87 -0.38
CA ASP A 73 1.85 19.38 0.91
C ASP A 73 0.95 18.36 1.62
N GLY A 74 0.12 17.63 0.86
CA GLY A 74 -0.67 16.52 1.38
C GLY A 74 0.19 15.35 1.89
N VAL A 75 1.32 15.06 1.23
CA VAL A 75 2.31 14.06 1.70
C VAL A 75 2.90 14.49 3.04
N ILE A 76 3.34 15.75 3.17
CA ILE A 76 3.89 16.29 4.43
C ILE A 76 2.84 16.25 5.55
N SER A 77 1.62 16.71 5.26
CA SER A 77 0.51 16.71 6.22
C SER A 77 0.21 15.29 6.73
N ALA A 78 0.12 14.32 5.81
CA ALA A 78 -0.08 12.91 6.18
C ALA A 78 1.09 12.34 6.98
N ALA A 79 2.34 12.57 6.56
CA ALA A 79 3.53 12.06 7.24
C ALA A 79 3.65 12.62 8.67
N THR A 80 3.46 13.94 8.84
CA THR A 80 3.50 14.60 10.15
C THR A 80 2.35 14.15 11.06
N GLY A 81 1.14 13.99 10.52
CA GLY A 81 0.00 13.46 11.26
C GLY A 81 0.20 12.02 11.75
N ARG A 82 0.92 11.21 10.97
CA ARG A 82 1.26 9.81 11.33
C ARG A 82 2.44 9.70 12.29
N PHE A 83 3.36 10.68 12.28
CA PHE A 83 4.60 10.62 13.06
C PHE A 83 4.38 10.61 14.57
N LEU A 84 3.51 11.47 15.11
CA LEU A 84 3.37 11.60 16.56
C LEU A 84 2.86 10.29 17.23
N PRO A 85 1.78 9.64 16.74
CA PRO A 85 1.39 8.33 17.24
C PRO A 85 2.46 7.27 17.00
N ALA A 86 3.14 7.30 15.84
CA ALA A 86 4.24 6.38 15.54
C ALA A 86 5.40 6.52 16.54
N ALA A 87 5.77 7.75 16.91
CA ALA A 87 6.82 8.04 17.87
C ALA A 87 6.45 7.56 19.29
N PHE A 88 5.17 7.66 19.68
CA PHE A 88 4.70 7.09 20.94
C PHE A 88 4.81 5.55 20.96
N VAL A 89 4.43 4.89 19.87
CA VAL A 89 4.62 3.44 19.71
C VAL A 89 6.12 3.09 19.66
N ALA A 90 6.95 3.92 19.03
CA ALA A 90 8.40 3.75 18.99
C ALA A 90 9.02 3.82 20.39
N LEU A 91 8.54 4.72 21.25
CA LEU A 91 8.95 4.78 22.66
C LEU A 91 8.62 3.46 23.38
N PHE A 92 7.44 2.90 23.16
CA PHE A 92 7.05 1.60 23.69
C PHE A 92 7.95 0.47 23.16
N ILE A 93 8.15 0.40 21.84
CA ILE A 93 9.05 -0.56 21.19
C ILE A 93 10.46 -0.45 21.78
N TYR A 94 10.96 0.77 21.95
CA TYR A 94 12.27 1.00 22.54
C TYR A 94 12.32 0.45 23.96
N GLN A 95 11.42 0.91 24.81
CA GLN A 95 11.47 0.64 26.24
C GLN A 95 11.33 -0.85 26.55
N TYR A 96 10.45 -1.56 25.86
CA TYR A 96 10.12 -2.96 26.16
C TYR A 96 10.85 -3.97 25.29
N PHE A 97 11.21 -3.63 24.05
CA PHE A 97 11.77 -4.60 23.11
C PHE A 97 13.22 -4.32 22.72
N VAL A 98 13.53 -3.11 22.28
CA VAL A 98 14.85 -2.79 21.70
C VAL A 98 15.91 -2.48 22.75
N ARG A 99 15.52 -1.82 23.85
CA ARG A 99 16.44 -1.36 24.90
C ARG A 99 17.27 -2.51 25.44
N TYR A 100 16.68 -3.68 25.67
CA TYR A 100 17.40 -4.86 26.16
C TYR A 100 18.47 -5.34 25.16
N THR A 101 18.08 -5.51 23.90
CA THR A 101 18.97 -5.96 22.81
C THR A 101 20.15 -5.01 22.59
N LEU A 102 19.93 -3.69 22.67
CA LEU A 102 20.97 -2.68 22.45
C LEU A 102 21.71 -2.24 23.73
N ARG A 103 21.32 -2.71 24.91
CA ARG A 103 21.89 -2.27 26.18
C ARG A 103 23.37 -2.65 26.27
N LYS A 104 24.23 -1.65 26.46
CA LYS A 104 25.70 -1.81 26.64
C LYS A 104 26.37 -2.60 25.50
N LEU A 105 25.80 -2.56 24.29
CA LEU A 105 26.39 -3.21 23.12
C LEU A 105 27.69 -2.50 22.71
N LYS A 106 28.82 -3.23 22.76
CA LYS A 106 30.17 -2.70 22.42
C LYS A 106 30.59 -2.98 20.97
N ALA A 107 29.66 -3.42 20.12
CA ALA A 107 29.92 -3.79 18.74
C ALA A 107 29.19 -2.83 17.78
N PRO A 108 29.72 -1.60 17.55
CA PRO A 108 29.06 -0.60 16.70
C PRO A 108 28.93 -1.09 15.26
N PHE A 109 29.92 -1.81 14.72
CA PHE A 109 29.86 -2.38 13.37
C PHE A 109 28.77 -3.44 13.24
N GLU A 110 28.64 -4.35 14.21
CA GLU A 110 27.57 -5.36 14.19
C GLU A 110 26.19 -4.72 14.32
N ARG A 111 26.04 -3.69 15.18
CA ARG A 111 24.79 -2.93 15.28
C ARG A 111 24.45 -2.26 13.95
N THR A 112 25.41 -1.60 13.32
CA THR A 112 25.20 -0.92 12.04
C THR A 112 24.83 -1.91 10.94
N PHE A 113 25.59 -3.00 10.80
CA PHE A 113 25.33 -3.95 9.72
C PHE A 113 24.05 -4.77 9.95
N LEU A 114 23.89 -5.35 11.14
CA LEU A 114 22.77 -6.25 11.43
C LEU A 114 21.49 -5.48 11.74
N TRP A 115 21.53 -4.53 12.68
CA TRP A 115 20.31 -3.85 13.13
C TRP A 115 19.90 -2.73 12.18
N LEU A 116 20.79 -1.78 11.88
CA LEU A 116 20.46 -0.66 10.98
C LEU A 116 20.26 -1.15 9.54
N GLY A 117 21.12 -2.04 9.04
CA GLY A 117 20.97 -2.62 7.70
C GLY A 117 19.63 -3.34 7.53
N ALA A 118 19.24 -4.20 8.48
CA ALA A 118 17.95 -4.86 8.44
C ALA A 118 16.77 -3.89 8.59
N CYS A 119 16.92 -2.83 9.42
CA CYS A 119 15.91 -1.77 9.54
C CYS A 119 15.67 -1.05 8.21
N TRP A 120 16.73 -0.73 7.46
CA TRP A 120 16.57 -0.14 6.13
C TRP A 120 15.89 -1.11 5.17
N ILE A 121 16.26 -2.39 5.16
CA ILE A 121 15.61 -3.42 4.31
C ILE A 121 14.10 -3.50 4.61
N GLY A 122 13.71 -3.50 5.89
CA GLY A 122 12.30 -3.49 6.27
C GLY A 122 11.58 -2.19 5.87
N ALA A 123 12.27 -1.05 5.96
CA ALA A 123 11.70 0.28 5.68
C ALA A 123 11.46 0.55 4.18
N ILE A 124 12.24 -0.09 3.29
CA ILE A 124 12.05 -0.07 1.83
C ILE A 124 11.24 -1.27 1.33
N GLY A 125 10.42 -1.86 2.21
CA GLY A 125 9.75 -3.13 2.02
C GLY A 125 9.07 -3.30 0.66
N ASN A 126 8.37 -2.29 0.14
CA ASN A 126 7.66 -2.41 -1.15
C ASN A 126 8.60 -2.79 -2.29
N HIS A 127 9.74 -2.10 -2.44
CA HIS A 127 10.72 -2.44 -3.48
C HIS A 127 11.47 -3.76 -3.21
N ALA A 128 11.63 -4.13 -1.93
CA ALA A 128 12.29 -5.37 -1.55
C ALA A 128 11.38 -6.60 -1.76
N PHE A 129 10.09 -6.47 -1.47
CA PHE A 129 9.10 -7.55 -1.47
C PHE A 129 8.36 -7.68 -2.80
N GLU A 130 8.27 -6.64 -3.65
CA GLU A 130 7.74 -6.73 -5.02
C GLU A 130 8.45 -7.79 -5.87
N LYS A 131 9.71 -8.10 -5.56
CA LYS A 131 10.51 -9.12 -6.24
C LYS A 131 10.16 -10.54 -5.81
N ILE A 132 9.42 -10.69 -4.71
CA ILE A 132 8.92 -11.98 -4.25
C ILE A 132 7.59 -12.23 -4.98
N PRO A 133 7.43 -13.36 -5.69
CA PRO A 133 6.23 -13.65 -6.48
C PRO A 133 5.05 -14.06 -5.59
N ILE A 134 4.63 -13.18 -4.68
CA ILE A 134 3.48 -13.37 -3.79
C ILE A 134 2.76 -12.02 -3.66
N SER A 135 1.73 -11.81 -4.48
CA SER A 135 0.89 -10.61 -4.35
C SER A 135 -0.25 -10.81 -3.36
N ARG A 136 -0.80 -12.03 -3.28
CA ARG A 136 -1.94 -12.39 -2.43
C ARG A 136 -1.84 -13.85 -2.02
N LEU A 137 -2.29 -14.16 -0.81
CA LEU A 137 -2.30 -15.52 -0.26
C LEU A 137 -3.59 -16.29 -0.61
N THR A 138 -4.33 -15.90 -1.66
CA THR A 138 -5.51 -16.65 -2.08
C THR A 138 -5.10 -17.88 -2.88
N PRO A 139 -5.81 -19.02 -2.78
CA PRO A 139 -5.48 -20.21 -3.56
C PRO A 139 -5.44 -19.95 -5.07
N HIS A 140 -6.31 -19.08 -5.58
CA HIS A 140 -6.36 -18.71 -6.98
C HIS A 140 -5.11 -17.94 -7.42
N ASP A 141 -4.69 -16.94 -6.64
CA ASP A 141 -3.54 -16.10 -6.96
C ASP A 141 -2.21 -16.89 -6.86
N LEU A 142 -2.10 -17.79 -5.88
CA LEU A 142 -0.92 -18.63 -5.69
C LEU A 142 -0.71 -19.64 -6.83
N GLN A 143 -1.79 -20.13 -7.45
CA GLN A 143 -1.71 -21.04 -8.60
C GLN A 143 -1.34 -20.31 -9.90
N GLN A 144 -1.70 -19.04 -10.02
CA GLN A 144 -1.43 -18.24 -11.22
C GLN A 144 -0.05 -17.60 -11.25
N GLN A 145 0.59 -17.45 -10.09
CA GLN A 145 1.92 -16.83 -9.99
C GLN A 145 3.03 -17.90 -10.03
N PRO A 146 3.84 -17.96 -11.10
CA PRO A 146 4.93 -18.93 -11.19
C PRO A 146 5.94 -18.70 -10.07
N GLY A 147 6.23 -19.74 -9.29
CA GLY A 147 7.17 -19.69 -8.16
C GLY A 147 6.59 -19.22 -6.83
N ALA A 148 5.31 -18.80 -6.77
CA ALA A 148 4.67 -18.31 -5.54
C ALA A 148 4.64 -19.35 -4.43
N ILE A 149 4.28 -20.60 -4.77
CA ILE A 149 4.22 -21.70 -3.81
C ILE A 149 5.62 -21.99 -3.24
N THR A 150 6.65 -22.01 -4.09
CA THR A 150 8.04 -22.22 -3.66
C THR A 150 8.51 -21.10 -2.73
N ALA A 151 8.27 -19.84 -3.10
CA ALA A 151 8.60 -18.69 -2.29
C ALA A 151 7.88 -18.74 -0.93
N LEU A 152 6.59 -19.10 -0.91
CA LEU A 152 5.79 -19.22 0.30
C LEU A 152 6.35 -20.30 1.24
N ILE A 153 6.69 -21.48 0.71
CA ILE A 153 7.30 -22.57 1.50
C ILE A 153 8.63 -22.11 2.11
N LEU A 154 9.50 -21.47 1.34
CA LEU A 154 10.79 -20.99 1.83
C LEU A 154 10.63 -19.94 2.93
N ILE A 155 9.69 -19.00 2.77
CA ILE A 155 9.38 -17.99 3.79
C ILE A 155 8.86 -18.66 5.06
N ILE A 156 7.94 -19.62 4.95
CA ILE A 156 7.41 -20.35 6.12
C ILE A 156 8.53 -21.09 6.85
N LEU A 157 9.38 -21.83 6.12
CA LEU A 157 10.51 -22.55 6.71
C LEU A 157 11.49 -21.59 7.41
N LEU A 158 11.77 -20.43 6.81
CA LEU A 158 12.59 -19.39 7.41
C LEU A 158 11.98 -18.88 8.72
N ILE A 159 10.69 -18.52 8.72
CA ILE A 159 9.98 -18.03 9.91
C ILE A 159 9.96 -19.08 11.02
N VAL A 160 9.69 -20.34 10.69
CA VAL A 160 9.73 -21.46 11.64
C VAL A 160 11.13 -21.65 12.21
N GLY A 161 12.16 -21.62 11.37
CA GLY A 161 13.57 -21.70 11.82
C GLY A 161 13.94 -20.57 12.79
N ILE A 162 13.53 -19.34 12.50
CA ILE A 162 13.70 -18.18 13.39
C ILE A 162 12.97 -18.41 14.72
N ALA A 163 11.71 -18.86 14.68
CA ALA A 163 10.91 -19.11 15.87
C ALA A 163 11.51 -20.21 16.76
N VAL A 164 12.01 -21.30 16.17
CA VAL A 164 12.69 -22.38 16.91
C VAL A 164 13.97 -21.87 17.57
N PHE A 165 14.81 -21.13 16.84
CA PHE A 165 16.03 -20.54 17.38
C PHE A 165 15.74 -19.58 18.54
N GLN A 166 14.77 -18.67 18.38
CA GLN A 166 14.38 -17.73 19.42
C GLN A 166 13.81 -18.45 20.66
N THR A 167 12.97 -19.46 20.46
CA THR A 167 12.42 -20.29 21.55
C THR A 167 13.51 -20.98 22.34
N TRP A 168 14.48 -21.58 21.65
CA TRP A 168 15.65 -22.19 22.28
C TRP A 168 16.49 -21.17 23.06
N ALA A 169 16.74 -20.00 22.49
CA ALA A 169 17.51 -18.95 23.15
C ALA A 169 16.80 -18.37 24.38
N PHE A 170 15.47 -18.15 24.33
CA PHE A 170 14.66 -17.78 25.49
C PHE A 170 14.61 -18.86 26.58
N ARG A 171 14.70 -20.13 26.19
CA ARG A 171 14.81 -21.25 27.14
C ARG A 171 16.13 -21.18 27.91
N ILE A 172 17.24 -20.95 27.21
CA ILE A 172 18.57 -20.79 27.83
C ILE A 172 18.60 -19.57 28.74
N GLU A 173 17.97 -18.46 28.34
CA GLU A 173 17.89 -17.25 29.17
C GLU A 173 16.91 -17.39 30.36
N GLY A 174 16.16 -18.49 30.45
CA GLY A 174 15.18 -18.72 31.53
C GLY A 174 13.93 -17.84 31.47
N ARG A 175 13.66 -17.18 30.33
CA ARG A 175 12.54 -16.25 30.14
C ARG A 175 11.40 -16.82 29.31
N LEU A 176 11.56 -18.03 28.74
CA LEU A 176 10.60 -18.64 27.80
C LEU A 176 9.14 -18.62 28.30
N ALA A 177 8.86 -19.06 29.52
CA ALA A 177 7.49 -19.14 30.03
C ALA A 177 6.76 -17.78 30.02
N ARG A 178 7.46 -16.70 30.36
CA ARG A 178 6.88 -15.34 30.34
C ARG A 178 6.53 -14.90 28.92
N TYR A 179 7.40 -15.22 27.95
CA TYR A 179 7.16 -14.87 26.55
C TYR A 179 6.06 -15.73 25.93
N LEU A 180 5.97 -17.01 26.26
CA LEU A 180 4.84 -17.84 25.87
C LEU A 180 3.52 -17.30 26.43
N ALA A 181 3.50 -16.78 27.66
CA ALA A 181 2.31 -16.13 28.21
C ALA A 181 1.93 -14.85 27.45
N ILE A 182 2.91 -14.00 27.08
CA ILE A 182 2.66 -12.83 26.22
C ILE A 182 2.05 -13.27 24.87
N TYR A 183 2.65 -14.27 24.22
CA TYR A 183 2.15 -14.78 22.95
C TYR A 183 0.77 -15.43 23.06
N ALA A 184 0.46 -16.09 24.18
CA ALA A 184 -0.87 -16.62 24.44
C ALA A 184 -1.92 -15.49 24.55
N ILE A 185 -1.59 -14.37 25.21
CA ILE A 185 -2.48 -13.20 25.30
C ILE A 185 -2.67 -12.55 23.93
N LEU A 186 -1.59 -12.39 23.15
CA LEU A 186 -1.68 -11.84 21.79
C LEU A 186 -2.54 -12.73 20.88
N LEU A 187 -2.33 -14.05 20.93
CA LEU A 187 -3.13 -15.02 20.17
C LEU A 187 -4.60 -14.98 20.60
N ALA A 188 -4.88 -14.98 21.90
CA ALA A 188 -6.25 -14.87 22.42
C ALA A 188 -6.92 -13.57 21.94
N SER A 189 -6.20 -12.45 21.95
CA SER A 189 -6.70 -11.17 21.45
C SER A 189 -7.05 -11.25 19.96
N ILE A 190 -6.22 -11.88 19.13
CA ILE A 190 -6.49 -12.09 17.71
C ILE A 190 -7.71 -13.01 17.51
N LEU A 191 -7.82 -14.10 18.27
CA LEU A 191 -8.97 -15.00 18.20
C LEU A 191 -10.29 -14.32 18.60
N LEU A 192 -10.26 -13.44 19.60
CA LEU A 192 -11.41 -12.61 19.97
C LEU A 192 -11.81 -11.66 18.85
N LEU A 193 -10.84 -11.00 18.20
CA LEU A 193 -11.11 -10.13 17.05
C LEU A 193 -11.67 -10.93 15.86
N LEU A 194 -11.16 -12.14 15.62
CA LEU A 194 -11.65 -13.04 14.56
C LEU A 194 -13.09 -13.50 14.81
N ALA A 195 -13.53 -13.59 16.06
CA ALA A 195 -14.88 -13.99 16.43
C ALA A 195 -15.94 -12.90 16.18
N ILE A 196 -15.54 -11.66 15.86
CA ILE A 196 -16.47 -10.55 15.62
C ILE A 196 -17.17 -10.74 14.25
N PRO A 197 -18.50 -10.86 14.22
CA PRO A 197 -19.22 -11.12 12.98
C PRO A 197 -19.15 -9.92 12.02
N ARG A 198 -19.15 -10.22 10.70
CA ARG A 198 -19.20 -9.24 9.58
C ARG A 198 -17.94 -8.39 9.39
N LEU A 199 -16.90 -8.59 10.19
CA LEU A 199 -15.57 -8.05 9.97
C LEU A 199 -14.64 -9.17 9.54
N ASN A 200 -13.60 -8.85 8.77
CA ASN A 200 -12.55 -9.80 8.48
C ASN A 200 -11.22 -9.27 9.01
N LEU A 201 -10.40 -10.21 9.47
CA LEU A 201 -9.08 -9.94 10.00
C LEU A 201 -8.11 -9.65 8.85
N ARG A 202 -7.47 -8.48 8.89
CA ARG A 202 -6.35 -8.13 8.01
C ARG A 202 -5.17 -7.70 8.84
N ILE A 203 -4.16 -8.56 8.89
CA ILE A 203 -2.93 -8.28 9.61
C ILE A 203 -1.99 -7.54 8.64
N HIS A 204 -1.97 -6.22 8.75
CA HIS A 204 -0.97 -5.40 8.07
C HIS A 204 0.43 -5.74 8.62
N HIS A 205 1.46 -5.57 7.80
CA HIS A 205 2.84 -5.89 8.18
C HIS A 205 3.36 -5.07 9.36
N TYR A 206 2.85 -3.86 9.59
CA TYR A 206 3.18 -3.12 10.82
C TYR A 206 2.63 -3.80 12.08
N ILE A 207 1.45 -4.43 12.00
CA ILE A 207 0.86 -5.21 13.09
C ILE A 207 1.68 -6.49 13.29
N LEU A 208 2.05 -7.16 12.19
CA LEU A 208 2.92 -8.33 12.24
C LEU A 208 4.25 -7.99 12.93
N ALA A 209 4.84 -6.83 12.62
CA ALA A 209 6.02 -6.33 13.31
C ALA A 209 5.82 -6.21 14.83
N LEU A 210 4.71 -5.58 15.26
CA LEU A 210 4.39 -5.45 16.69
C LEU A 210 4.16 -6.79 17.38
N LEU A 211 3.54 -7.76 16.69
CA LEU A 211 3.31 -9.11 17.21
C LEU A 211 4.61 -9.90 17.37
N LEU A 212 5.58 -9.70 16.47
CA LEU A 212 6.83 -10.46 16.45
C LEU A 212 7.97 -9.82 17.25
N LEU A 213 7.97 -8.51 17.45
CA LEU A 213 9.01 -7.78 18.19
C LEU A 213 9.33 -8.34 19.60
N PRO A 214 8.34 -8.76 20.42
CA PRO A 214 8.61 -9.41 21.71
C PRO A 214 9.54 -10.63 21.58
N GLY A 215 9.45 -11.38 20.49
CA GLY A 215 10.26 -12.57 20.23
C GLY A 215 11.71 -12.26 19.86
N THR A 216 12.12 -10.99 19.81
CA THR A 216 13.48 -10.55 19.44
C THR A 216 14.24 -9.90 20.60
N THR A 217 13.69 -9.93 21.82
CA THR A 217 14.28 -9.25 22.99
C THR A 217 15.39 -10.05 23.66
N LEU A 218 16.37 -10.47 22.87
CA LEU A 218 17.55 -11.22 23.29
C LEU A 218 18.82 -10.52 22.82
N GLN A 219 19.92 -10.66 23.57
CA GLN A 219 21.23 -10.14 23.19
C GLN A 219 21.99 -11.14 22.30
N THR A 220 21.42 -11.49 21.15
CA THR A 220 22.07 -12.35 20.14
C THR A 220 22.18 -11.61 18.81
N ARG A 221 23.21 -11.94 18.01
CA ARG A 221 23.40 -11.36 16.66
C ARG A 221 22.16 -11.55 15.76
N PRO A 222 21.52 -12.73 15.69
CA PRO A 222 20.28 -12.88 14.93
C PRO A 222 19.16 -11.97 15.42
N SER A 223 19.04 -11.76 16.74
CA SER A 223 18.02 -10.87 17.30
C SER A 223 18.23 -9.41 16.91
N LEU A 224 19.48 -8.94 16.75
CA LEU A 224 19.75 -7.62 16.17
C LEU A 224 19.16 -7.49 14.77
N LEU A 225 19.38 -8.50 13.92
CA LEU A 225 18.89 -8.51 12.55
C LEU A 225 17.36 -8.56 12.49
N TYR A 226 16.73 -9.49 13.19
CA TYR A 226 15.27 -9.62 13.18
C TYR A 226 14.59 -8.38 13.76
N GLN A 227 15.13 -7.85 14.87
CA GLN A 227 14.56 -6.67 15.50
C GLN A 227 14.66 -5.43 14.61
N GLY A 228 15.83 -5.21 13.98
CA GLY A 228 16.00 -4.15 13.00
C GLY A 228 14.99 -4.27 11.86
N PHE A 229 14.90 -5.45 11.24
CA PHE A 229 13.94 -5.72 10.17
C PHE A 229 12.49 -5.42 10.57
N LEU A 230 12.02 -5.89 11.72
CA LEU A 230 10.66 -5.66 12.19
C LEU A 230 10.39 -4.19 12.49
N VAL A 231 11.36 -3.45 13.05
CA VAL A 231 11.23 -1.99 13.24
C VAL A 231 11.11 -1.28 11.89
N GLY A 232 11.92 -1.67 10.90
CA GLY A 232 11.81 -1.15 9.54
C GLY A 232 10.44 -1.44 8.91
N LEU A 233 9.94 -2.67 9.07
CA LEU A 233 8.64 -3.10 8.57
C LEU A 233 7.48 -2.32 9.20
N PHE A 234 7.58 -2.04 10.51
CA PHE A 234 6.66 -1.15 11.21
C PHE A 234 6.68 0.27 10.65
N ILE A 235 7.89 0.84 10.46
CA ILE A 235 8.05 2.18 9.89
C ILE A 235 7.45 2.25 8.48
N ASN A 236 7.74 1.27 7.62
CA ASN A 236 7.17 1.23 6.28
C ASN A 236 5.64 1.21 6.30
N GLY A 237 5.05 0.31 7.09
CA GLY A 237 3.60 0.19 7.18
C GLY A 237 2.91 1.46 7.66
N ILE A 238 3.41 2.08 8.73
CA ILE A 238 2.83 3.32 9.26
C ILE A 238 3.13 4.51 8.35
N GLY A 239 4.33 4.59 7.77
CA GLY A 239 4.72 5.69 6.88
C GLY A 239 3.79 5.81 5.68
N ARG A 240 3.54 4.68 4.99
CA ARG A 240 2.75 4.62 3.76
C ARG A 240 1.23 4.53 3.98
N TRP A 241 0.76 3.71 4.91
CA TRP A 241 -0.68 3.48 5.14
C TRP A 241 -1.23 4.06 6.45
N GLY A 242 -0.37 4.41 7.40
CA GLY A 242 -0.81 4.84 8.74
C GLY A 242 -1.28 3.66 9.60
N PHE A 243 -2.08 3.95 10.63
CA PHE A 243 -2.60 2.96 11.58
C PHE A 243 -3.88 2.29 11.07
N ASP A 244 -3.76 1.60 9.94
CA ASP A 244 -4.90 0.91 9.31
C ASP A 244 -5.47 -0.20 10.19
N SER A 245 -6.80 -0.26 10.30
CA SER A 245 -7.47 -1.18 11.22
C SER A 245 -7.13 -2.66 10.96
N ILE A 246 -6.91 -3.41 12.05
CA ILE A 246 -6.75 -4.88 12.01
C ILE A 246 -8.05 -5.60 11.60
N LEU A 247 -9.19 -4.97 11.88
CA LEU A 247 -10.51 -5.45 11.46
C LEU A 247 -11.06 -4.55 10.38
N GLN A 248 -11.29 -5.12 9.21
CA GLN A 248 -11.82 -4.39 8.06
C GLN A 248 -13.17 -4.96 7.65
N THR A 249 -14.04 -4.09 7.15
CA THR A 249 -15.30 -4.51 6.55
C THR A 249 -15.01 -5.24 5.24
N ALA A 250 -15.94 -6.11 4.84
CA ALA A 250 -15.83 -6.80 3.56
C ALA A 250 -15.71 -5.85 2.36
N THR A 251 -16.25 -4.63 2.46
CA THR A 251 -16.09 -3.56 1.46
C THR A 251 -14.68 -2.99 1.47
N ALA A 252 -14.12 -2.65 2.63
CA ALA A 252 -12.76 -2.10 2.75
C ALA A 252 -11.67 -3.09 2.28
N LEU A 253 -11.91 -4.40 2.39
CA LEU A 253 -10.98 -5.46 1.95
C LEU A 253 -11.01 -5.72 0.46
N ARG A 254 -12.12 -5.39 -0.21
CA ARG A 254 -12.32 -5.70 -1.62
C ARG A 254 -11.62 -4.73 -2.55
N SER A 255 -11.17 -3.56 -2.08
CA SER A 255 -10.55 -2.52 -2.94
C SER A 255 -11.43 -2.29 -4.18
N ASP A 256 -10.92 -2.53 -5.39
CA ASP A 256 -11.66 -2.39 -6.66
C ASP A 256 -12.37 -3.68 -7.11
N ALA A 257 -12.44 -4.72 -6.27
CA ALA A 257 -13.05 -5.99 -6.65
C ALA A 257 -14.58 -5.87 -6.75
N LYS A 258 -15.12 -6.40 -7.86
CA LYS A 258 -16.56 -6.45 -8.20
C LYS A 258 -17.45 -6.85 -7.02
N LEU A 259 -18.48 -6.04 -6.75
CA LEU A 259 -19.52 -6.28 -5.75
C LEU A 259 -20.48 -7.42 -6.14
N GLY A 260 -20.58 -7.75 -7.42
CA GLY A 260 -21.65 -8.59 -7.96
C GLY A 260 -23.03 -7.91 -7.87
N SER A 261 -23.05 -6.57 -7.80
CA SER A 261 -24.28 -5.81 -7.68
C SER A 261 -25.03 -5.75 -9.01
N PHE A 262 -26.34 -5.45 -8.95
CA PHE A 262 -27.12 -5.21 -10.16
C PHE A 262 -26.52 -4.03 -10.94
N LEU A 263 -26.57 -4.12 -12.28
CA LEU A 263 -25.99 -3.12 -13.18
C LEU A 263 -27.11 -2.35 -13.89
N PRO A 264 -26.96 -1.03 -14.11
CA PRO A 264 -27.91 -0.27 -14.92
C PRO A 264 -28.00 -0.83 -16.33
N SER A 265 -29.22 -0.99 -16.85
CA SER A 265 -29.43 -1.26 -18.27
C SER A 265 -29.44 0.06 -19.01
N ILE A 266 -28.43 0.28 -19.87
CA ILE A 266 -28.26 1.55 -20.58
C ILE A 266 -28.79 1.40 -22.01
N PRO A 267 -29.90 2.05 -22.36
CA PRO A 267 -30.40 2.04 -23.73
C PRO A 267 -29.44 2.80 -24.66
N ILE A 268 -29.65 2.66 -25.97
CA ILE A 268 -28.87 3.41 -26.97
C ILE A 268 -29.08 4.91 -26.72
N PRO A 269 -28.00 5.71 -26.57
CA PRO A 269 -28.10 7.12 -26.28
C PRO A 269 -28.55 7.94 -27.49
N LEU A 270 -29.17 9.09 -27.23
CA LEU A 270 -29.47 10.09 -28.24
C LEU A 270 -28.22 10.95 -28.49
N ILE A 271 -27.69 10.90 -29.71
CA ILE A 271 -26.47 11.61 -30.10
C ILE A 271 -26.84 12.79 -31.01
N THR A 272 -26.45 13.99 -30.60
CA THR A 272 -26.40 15.19 -31.43
C THR A 272 -24.94 15.49 -31.79
N ARG A 273 -24.65 16.45 -32.67
CA ARG A 273 -23.28 16.80 -33.10
C ARG A 273 -22.28 16.85 -31.93
N ASP A 274 -22.62 17.59 -30.89
CA ASP A 274 -21.69 17.87 -29.79
C ASP A 274 -22.14 17.26 -28.45
N ASN A 275 -23.32 16.63 -28.39
CA ASN A 275 -23.91 16.15 -27.15
C ASN A 275 -24.37 14.70 -27.24
N ILE A 276 -24.17 13.94 -26.17
CA ILE A 276 -24.70 12.59 -26.00
C ILE A 276 -25.61 12.55 -24.77
N THR A 277 -26.83 12.02 -24.92
CA THR A 277 -27.83 11.96 -23.86
C THR A 277 -28.25 10.53 -23.57
N PHE A 278 -28.17 10.15 -22.30
CA PHE A 278 -28.55 8.84 -21.78
C PHE A 278 -29.82 8.96 -20.95
N SER A 279 -30.77 8.05 -21.17
CA SER A 279 -31.91 7.84 -20.27
C SER A 279 -31.56 6.74 -19.29
N LEU A 280 -31.65 7.05 -17.99
CA LEU A 280 -31.17 6.21 -16.91
C LEU A 280 -32.33 5.88 -15.97
N ASP A 281 -32.65 4.60 -15.84
CA ASP A 281 -33.71 4.12 -14.96
C ASP A 281 -33.14 3.53 -13.66
N LEU A 282 -33.72 3.93 -12.54
CA LEU A 282 -33.31 3.49 -11.22
C LEU A 282 -33.94 2.13 -10.88
N ALA A 283 -33.11 1.14 -10.59
CA ALA A 283 -33.57 -0.17 -10.17
C ALA A 283 -34.09 -0.16 -8.71
N ASN A 284 -35.08 -1.00 -8.43
CA ASN A 284 -35.64 -1.14 -7.08
C ASN A 284 -34.57 -1.54 -6.06
N GLY A 285 -34.56 -0.85 -4.92
CA GLY A 285 -33.64 -1.10 -3.81
C GLY A 285 -32.30 -0.37 -3.94
N TYR A 286 -32.14 0.53 -4.91
CA TYR A 286 -31.04 1.48 -5.02
C TYR A 286 -31.56 2.92 -4.83
N ASP A 287 -30.69 3.80 -4.37
CA ASP A 287 -31.06 5.17 -3.96
C ASP A 287 -30.66 6.21 -5.01
N GLY A 288 -29.85 5.83 -6.01
CA GLY A 288 -29.44 6.73 -7.08
C GLY A 288 -28.63 6.07 -8.20
N ILE A 289 -28.22 6.89 -9.18
CA ILE A 289 -27.41 6.50 -10.34
C ILE A 289 -26.20 7.44 -10.43
N SER A 290 -25.04 6.89 -10.77
CA SER A 290 -23.80 7.59 -11.04
C SER A 290 -23.31 7.29 -12.47
N ALA A 291 -22.75 8.30 -13.13
CA ALA A 291 -22.09 8.15 -14.43
C ALA A 291 -20.65 8.68 -14.37
N LEU A 292 -19.74 7.86 -14.88
CA LEU A 292 -18.33 8.18 -15.00
C LEU A 292 -18.02 8.43 -16.48
N VAL A 293 -17.28 9.50 -16.74
CA VAL A 293 -16.70 9.82 -18.04
C VAL A 293 -15.19 9.83 -17.89
N ASN A 294 -14.51 8.99 -18.67
CA ASN A 294 -13.06 8.77 -18.59
C ASN A 294 -12.59 8.45 -17.16
N ASP A 295 -13.33 7.53 -16.51
CA ASP A 295 -13.09 7.04 -15.15
C ASP A 295 -13.19 8.12 -14.04
N VAL A 296 -13.75 9.29 -14.35
CA VAL A 296 -14.10 10.34 -13.39
C VAL A 296 -15.60 10.46 -13.26
N GLU A 297 -16.13 10.46 -12.04
CA GLU A 297 -17.56 10.70 -11.82
C GLU A 297 -17.94 12.11 -12.26
N ARG A 298 -18.87 12.21 -13.23
CA ARG A 298 -19.36 13.48 -13.78
C ARG A 298 -20.83 13.73 -13.48
N PHE A 299 -21.55 12.70 -13.08
CA PHE A 299 -22.97 12.80 -12.79
C PHE A 299 -23.35 11.87 -11.65
N ARG A 300 -24.20 12.38 -10.74
CA ARG A 300 -24.81 11.61 -9.67
C ARG A 300 -26.19 12.19 -9.36
N ARG A 301 -27.21 11.34 -9.31
CA ARG A 301 -28.58 11.73 -8.97
C ARG A 301 -29.23 10.70 -8.03
N PHE A 302 -29.98 11.19 -7.04
CA PHE A 302 -30.68 10.38 -6.05
C PHE A 302 -32.19 10.50 -6.22
N ASP A 303 -32.92 9.47 -5.78
CA ASP A 303 -34.37 9.45 -5.58
C ASP A 303 -35.25 9.78 -6.81
N GLU A 304 -34.68 9.77 -8.02
CA GLU A 304 -35.40 9.90 -9.28
C GLU A 304 -35.50 8.52 -9.97
N ARG A 305 -36.72 8.05 -10.22
CA ARG A 305 -36.96 6.74 -10.86
C ARG A 305 -36.43 6.67 -12.29
N SER A 306 -36.41 7.81 -12.97
CA SER A 306 -35.87 7.98 -14.31
C SER A 306 -35.22 9.35 -14.39
N THR A 307 -33.96 9.41 -14.81
CA THR A 307 -33.23 10.67 -15.03
C THR A 307 -32.57 10.64 -16.39
N THR A 308 -32.32 11.83 -16.96
CA THR A 308 -31.48 11.98 -18.13
C THR A 308 -30.11 12.50 -17.73
N PHE A 309 -29.07 12.01 -18.40
CA PHE A 309 -27.71 12.52 -18.30
C PHE A 309 -27.24 12.95 -19.68
N THR A 310 -26.96 14.24 -19.84
CA THR A 310 -26.43 14.81 -21.08
C THR A 310 -24.98 15.23 -20.87
N TRP A 311 -24.10 14.82 -21.78
CA TRP A 311 -22.69 15.17 -21.80
C TRP A 311 -22.35 15.89 -23.10
N SER A 312 -21.61 16.99 -22.98
CA SER A 312 -21.06 17.73 -24.12
C SER A 312 -19.62 17.30 -24.37
N ARG A 313 -19.27 17.06 -25.63
CA ARG A 313 -17.94 16.59 -26.03
C ARG A 313 -16.87 17.55 -25.53
N THR A 314 -15.81 16.99 -24.96
CA THR A 314 -14.65 17.77 -24.53
C THR A 314 -13.79 18.14 -25.73
N GLU A 315 -13.40 19.41 -25.86
CA GLU A 315 -12.46 19.85 -26.91
C GLU A 315 -11.12 19.12 -26.79
N GLY A 316 -10.61 18.60 -27.93
CA GLY A 316 -9.33 17.91 -28.00
C GLY A 316 -9.34 16.45 -27.49
N VAL A 317 -10.51 15.86 -27.25
CA VAL A 317 -10.65 14.45 -26.85
C VAL A 317 -11.35 13.65 -27.95
N ASP A 318 -10.60 12.76 -28.60
CA ASP A 318 -11.09 11.94 -29.72
C ASP A 318 -11.96 10.75 -29.27
N VAL A 319 -11.77 10.29 -28.04
CA VAL A 319 -12.44 9.10 -27.48
C VAL A 319 -12.84 9.34 -26.04
N GLU A 320 -14.13 9.21 -25.74
CA GLU A 320 -14.67 9.29 -24.38
C GLU A 320 -15.29 7.95 -23.96
N TYR A 321 -15.00 7.54 -22.73
CA TYR A 321 -15.45 6.29 -22.13
C TYR A 321 -16.51 6.55 -21.08
N PHE A 322 -17.67 5.90 -21.21
CA PHE A 322 -18.81 6.09 -20.32
C PHE A 322 -19.09 4.81 -19.53
N ARG A 323 -19.23 4.94 -18.21
CA ARG A 323 -19.61 3.85 -17.31
C ARG A 323 -20.72 4.31 -16.39
N PHE A 324 -21.63 3.39 -16.05
CA PHE A 324 -22.79 3.71 -15.23
C PHE A 324 -22.87 2.72 -14.08
N GLY A 325 -23.18 3.23 -12.89
CA GLY A 325 -23.34 2.41 -11.69
C GLY A 325 -24.52 2.90 -10.86
N PHE A 326 -25.11 2.00 -10.07
CA PHE A 326 -26.07 2.40 -9.07
C PHE A 326 -25.38 2.91 -7.81
N VAL A 327 -26.15 3.60 -6.97
CA VAL A 327 -25.68 4.20 -5.74
C VAL A 327 -26.63 3.80 -4.60
N LYS A 328 -26.07 3.54 -3.42
CA LYS A 328 -26.84 3.34 -2.18
C LYS A 328 -26.33 4.20 -1.05
N TYR A 329 -27.24 4.63 -0.18
CA TYR A 329 -26.88 5.17 1.11
C TYR A 329 -26.37 4.06 2.03
N ALA A 330 -25.20 4.30 2.62
CA ALA A 330 -24.71 3.46 3.70
C ALA A 330 -25.57 3.67 4.96
N ARG A 331 -25.80 2.59 5.72
CA ARG A 331 -26.63 2.63 6.96
C ARG A 331 -26.13 3.61 8.03
N LEU A 332 -24.87 4.04 7.96
CA LEU A 332 -24.24 4.93 8.93
C LEU A 332 -23.91 6.32 8.33
N GLY A 333 -24.54 6.66 7.20
CA GLY A 333 -24.19 7.83 6.41
C GLY A 333 -23.04 7.54 5.44
N GLY A 334 -23.07 8.21 4.29
CA GLY A 334 -22.15 7.97 3.17
C GLY A 334 -22.83 7.35 1.95
N VAL A 335 -22.17 7.48 0.81
CA VAL A 335 -22.70 7.09 -0.51
C VAL A 335 -21.81 5.99 -1.08
N LEU A 336 -22.39 4.81 -1.32
CA LEU A 336 -21.70 3.66 -1.89
C LEU A 336 -22.07 3.51 -3.36
N VAL A 337 -21.12 3.86 -4.24
CA VAL A 337 -21.21 3.52 -5.65
C VAL A 337 -21.04 2.00 -5.79
N GLN A 338 -21.94 1.39 -6.53
CA GLN A 338 -22.00 -0.04 -6.78
C GLN A 338 -21.19 -0.38 -8.05
N ASP A 339 -21.20 -1.64 -8.49
CA ASP A 339 -20.49 -2.00 -9.72
C ASP A 339 -20.93 -1.13 -10.89
N CYS A 340 -19.94 -0.70 -11.67
CA CYS A 340 -20.18 0.03 -12.90
C CYS A 340 -20.25 -0.93 -14.09
N THR A 341 -20.99 -0.55 -15.12
CA THR A 341 -20.95 -1.23 -16.42
C THR A 341 -19.55 -1.19 -17.01
N LYS A 342 -19.26 -2.10 -17.94
CA LYS A 342 -18.12 -1.90 -18.85
C LYS A 342 -18.29 -0.58 -19.61
N ALA A 343 -17.16 -0.04 -20.07
CA ALA A 343 -17.16 1.22 -20.80
C ALA A 343 -17.91 1.08 -22.14
N GLY A 344 -18.89 1.95 -22.35
CA GLY A 344 -19.33 2.32 -23.68
C GLY A 344 -18.40 3.40 -24.23
N VAL A 345 -18.25 3.47 -25.54
CA VAL A 345 -17.23 4.32 -26.16
C VAL A 345 -17.87 5.27 -27.16
N TRP A 346 -17.65 6.57 -26.96
CA TRP A 346 -18.07 7.60 -27.90
C TRP A 346 -16.84 8.10 -28.68
N LYS A 347 -16.91 7.99 -30.00
CA LYS A 347 -15.87 8.42 -30.95
C LYS A 347 -16.51 9.24 -32.07
N ASP A 348 -15.71 9.79 -32.95
CA ASP A 348 -16.20 10.52 -34.14
C ASP A 348 -17.06 9.65 -35.06
N THR A 349 -16.76 8.35 -35.11
CA THR A 349 -17.51 7.37 -35.91
C THR A 349 -18.85 6.96 -35.28
N GLY A 350 -19.17 7.47 -34.09
CA GLY A 350 -20.41 7.21 -33.36
C GLY A 350 -20.21 6.50 -32.02
N TRP A 351 -21.29 5.89 -31.54
CA TRP A 351 -21.33 5.21 -30.25
C TRP A 351 -21.14 3.70 -30.37
N ILE A 352 -20.29 3.15 -29.51
CA ILE A 352 -20.11 1.72 -29.32
C ILE A 352 -20.74 1.34 -27.98
N GLN A 353 -21.76 0.49 -28.04
CA GLN A 353 -22.48 0.02 -26.86
C GLN A 353 -21.54 -0.75 -25.92
N MET A 354 -21.71 -0.52 -24.63
CA MET A 354 -21.00 -1.25 -23.57
C MET A 354 -21.25 -2.76 -23.66
N GLN A 355 -20.18 -3.54 -23.48
CA GLN A 355 -20.28 -4.99 -23.37
C GLN A 355 -21.02 -5.41 -22.09
N PRO A 356 -21.65 -6.59 -22.07
CA PRO A 356 -22.27 -7.12 -20.86
C PRO A 356 -21.28 -7.32 -19.71
N GLY A 357 -21.81 -7.14 -18.49
CA GLY A 357 -21.12 -7.40 -17.22
C GLY A 357 -20.45 -6.17 -16.61
N PRO A 358 -19.95 -6.32 -15.36
CA PRO A 358 -19.36 -5.23 -14.61
C PRO A 358 -17.94 -4.89 -15.13
N SER A 359 -17.56 -3.63 -15.01
CA SER A 359 -16.18 -3.17 -15.19
C SER A 359 -15.22 -3.94 -14.29
N LYS A 360 -13.96 -4.04 -14.71
CA LYS A 360 -12.92 -4.71 -13.92
C LYS A 360 -12.72 -4.02 -12.58
#